data_AF-L1K4B0-F1
#
_entry.id   AF-L1K4B0-F1
#
_cell.length_a   1.000
_cell.length_b   1.000
_cell.length_c   1.000
_cell.angle_alpha   90.00
_cell.angle_beta   90.00
_cell.angle_gamma   90.00
#
_symmetry.space_group_name_H-M   'P 1'
#
loop_
_entity.id
_entity.type
_entity.pdbx_description
1 polymer ?
#
loop_
_entity_poly.entity_id
_entity_poly.type
_entity_poly.pdbx_seq_one_letter_code
_entity_poly.pdbx_strand_id
1 'polypeptide(L)'
;MRYAGLALLLLTGCCSIVSVNGFVAAGGTGWPRKLLGHNSFNPGRSRGRVREGSFSLRCDAQEQSVYVFDFDGVLCNTVSNYVETAVLAARQLWPETMQECAYLSARDAGVRKSWVGYDWSQYEADEGGHVPRWLEEKLKQLRPVASDPADLVLAARLCVSEAVTAKRSPSGERPLSAGEMVENWDFMRDVLLHKYQCKKNDLLSTFTAQEAAGQDDIVHWMEKNPLYPGIDIALRSFGDKIYVLTSNEQDFTNSVLKRSGVELERSRVVKVSQDTKVQALSEIAKEYPGTALQVFLTFTLIFANTEHRLHYFDDNAGVIKNVVSDLFLSSRVNVYFASWGYSTPGQKASVAAWPRVQRVELNELNELMH
;
A
#
# COMPACT_ATOMS: atom_id res chain seq x y z
N MET A 1 -7.41 25.74 -43.68
CA MET A 1 -6.05 25.25 -44.03
C MET A 1 -6.03 23.76 -43.75
N ARG A 2 -5.78 22.95 -44.78
CA ARG A 2 -5.71 21.47 -44.75
C ARG A 2 -4.24 21.06 -44.75
N TYR A 3 -3.85 20.05 -43.96
CA TYR A 3 -2.81 19.04 -44.19
C TYR A 3 -3.09 17.90 -43.19
N ALA A 4 -3.56 16.71 -43.58
CA ALA A 4 -2.81 15.51 -44.05
C ALA A 4 -1.70 15.12 -43.05
N GLY A 5 -1.59 13.93 -42.44
CA GLY A 5 -2.07 12.57 -42.77
C GLY A 5 -0.85 11.65 -42.97
N LEU A 6 -0.45 10.84 -41.99
CA LEU A 6 0.54 9.74 -42.09
C LEU A 6 0.47 8.91 -40.78
N ALA A 7 -0.15 7.73 -40.75
CA ALA A 7 0.26 6.41 -41.28
C ALA A 7 1.16 5.61 -40.30
N LEU A 8 0.57 4.48 -39.88
CA LEU A 8 0.97 3.43 -38.96
C LEU A 8 2.12 2.58 -39.53
N LEU A 9 3.07 2.14 -38.68
CA LEU A 9 3.97 1.03 -39.02
C LEU A 9 4.26 0.17 -37.79
N LEU A 10 3.58 -0.98 -37.78
CA LEU A 10 3.84 -2.16 -36.94
C LEU A 10 5.08 -2.88 -37.47
N LEU A 11 5.99 -3.27 -36.58
CA LEU A 11 7.04 -4.25 -36.89
C LEU A 11 6.99 -5.40 -35.86
N THR A 12 6.38 -6.49 -36.30
CA THR A 12 6.50 -7.84 -35.74
C THR A 12 7.80 -8.47 -36.27
N GLY A 13 8.64 -9.02 -35.38
CA GLY A 13 9.80 -9.83 -35.76
C GLY A 13 9.80 -11.17 -35.00
N CYS A 14 9.58 -12.25 -35.73
CA CYS A 14 9.62 -13.64 -35.26
C CYS A 14 10.69 -14.42 -36.07
N CYS A 15 11.35 -15.37 -35.40
CA CYS A 15 12.14 -16.50 -35.95
C CYS A 15 13.47 -16.13 -36.66
N SER A 16 14.58 -16.88 -36.59
CA SER A 16 14.80 -18.32 -36.40
C SER A 16 16.17 -18.65 -35.80
N ILE A 17 16.20 -19.80 -35.13
CA ILE A 17 17.33 -20.63 -34.73
C ILE A 17 18.18 -21.06 -35.95
N VAL A 18 19.51 -21.01 -35.83
CA VAL A 18 20.43 -21.77 -36.69
C VAL A 18 21.37 -22.57 -35.79
N SER A 19 21.20 -23.90 -35.86
CA SER A 19 22.13 -24.91 -35.35
C SER A 19 23.18 -25.20 -36.42
N VAL A 20 24.46 -25.27 -36.05
CA VAL A 20 25.50 -25.88 -36.88
C VAL A 20 26.29 -26.86 -36.01
N ASN A 21 26.00 -28.14 -36.20
CA ASN A 21 26.88 -29.25 -35.85
C ASN A 21 27.97 -29.38 -36.91
N GLY A 22 29.22 -29.57 -36.49
CA GLY A 22 30.35 -29.84 -37.38
C GLY A 22 31.45 -30.60 -36.64
N PHE A 23 31.37 -31.92 -36.67
CA PHE A 23 32.38 -32.88 -36.22
C PHE A 23 33.35 -33.13 -37.38
N VAL A 24 34.67 -32.94 -37.22
CA VAL A 24 35.72 -33.67 -37.98
C VAL A 24 36.98 -33.75 -37.13
N ALA A 25 37.51 -34.96 -36.98
CA ALA A 25 38.81 -35.30 -36.41
C ALA A 25 39.86 -35.49 -37.51
N ALA A 26 41.15 -35.21 -37.24
CA ALA A 26 42.32 -36.06 -37.58
C ALA A 26 43.68 -35.31 -37.54
N GLY A 27 44.69 -35.99 -36.97
CA GLY A 27 46.14 -35.85 -37.27
C GLY A 27 46.85 -34.62 -36.68
N GLY A 28 48.03 -34.68 -36.07
CA GLY A 28 49.07 -35.69 -35.99
C GLY A 28 50.45 -34.99 -35.95
N THR A 29 51.38 -35.55 -35.19
CA THR A 29 52.85 -35.35 -35.18
C THR A 29 53.48 -34.23 -34.32
N GLY A 30 54.55 -34.59 -33.59
CA GLY A 30 55.54 -33.64 -33.06
C GLY A 30 56.07 -33.92 -31.65
N TRP A 31 56.90 -34.96 -31.46
CA TRP A 31 57.79 -35.10 -30.28
C TRP A 31 59.00 -34.14 -30.40
N PRO A 32 59.70 -33.81 -29.30
CA PRO A 32 60.91 -34.57 -28.97
C PRO A 32 61.11 -34.90 -27.48
N ARG A 33 61.92 -35.96 -27.29
CA ARG A 33 62.29 -36.67 -26.07
C ARG A 33 63.70 -36.22 -25.62
N LYS A 34 63.89 -35.90 -24.34
CA LYS A 34 65.17 -35.91 -23.58
C LYS A 34 64.76 -36.00 -22.10
N LEU A 35 65.42 -36.67 -21.16
CA LEU A 35 66.50 -37.66 -21.09
C LEU A 35 66.37 -38.26 -19.66
N LEU A 36 66.90 -39.47 -19.47
CA LEU A 36 66.79 -40.32 -18.29
C LEU A 36 67.41 -39.72 -17.01
N GLY A 37 66.84 -40.11 -15.87
CA GLY A 37 67.45 -39.99 -14.54
C GLY A 37 66.75 -40.91 -13.54
N HIS A 38 67.23 -42.15 -13.43
CA HIS A 38 66.88 -43.07 -12.35
C HIS A 38 67.35 -42.48 -11.02
N ASN A 39 66.49 -42.45 -10.00
CA ASN A 39 66.90 -42.71 -8.63
C ASN A 39 65.72 -43.22 -7.80
N SER A 40 65.87 -44.46 -7.38
CA SER A 40 65.07 -45.15 -6.38
C SER A 40 65.22 -44.47 -5.01
N PHE A 41 64.11 -44.03 -4.43
CA PHE A 41 64.04 -43.71 -3.01
C PHE A 41 62.71 -44.21 -2.45
N ASN A 42 62.80 -45.15 -1.52
CA ASN A 42 61.71 -45.57 -0.64
C ASN A 42 62.18 -45.25 0.78
N PRO A 43 61.39 -44.49 1.56
CA PRO A 43 60.99 -45.08 2.82
C PRO A 43 59.52 -44.76 3.15
N GLY A 44 58.82 -45.76 3.64
CA GLY A 44 57.42 -45.63 4.03
C GLY A 44 57.20 -44.76 5.27
N ARG A 45 55.98 -44.26 5.42
CA ARG A 45 55.22 -44.24 6.68
C ARG A 45 53.80 -43.73 6.45
N SER A 46 52.91 -44.20 7.33
CA SER A 46 51.58 -43.70 7.68
C SER A 46 50.48 -43.72 6.62
N ARG A 47 49.65 -44.78 6.68
CA ARG A 47 48.23 -44.70 6.31
C ARG A 47 47.52 -43.77 7.29
N GLY A 48 47.50 -42.48 6.98
CA GLY A 48 46.54 -41.53 7.56
C GLY A 48 45.20 -41.70 6.84
N ARG A 49 44.22 -42.30 7.51
CA ARG A 49 42.83 -42.36 7.05
C ARG A 49 42.27 -40.94 7.09
N VAL A 50 42.19 -40.27 5.94
CA VAL A 50 41.45 -39.01 5.80
C VAL A 50 39.99 -39.34 6.09
N ARG A 51 39.50 -38.92 7.26
CA ARG A 51 38.06 -38.87 7.52
C ARG A 51 37.51 -37.79 6.60
N GLU A 52 36.75 -38.19 5.59
CA GLU A 52 35.79 -37.31 4.93
C GLU A 52 34.79 -36.87 6.01
N GLY A 53 35.11 -35.76 6.67
CA GLY A 53 34.16 -35.03 7.48
C GLY A 53 33.19 -34.39 6.51
N SER A 54 32.05 -35.04 6.28
CA SER A 54 30.88 -34.39 5.71
C SER A 54 30.47 -33.28 6.68
N PHE A 55 30.99 -32.07 6.45
CA PHE A 55 30.48 -30.87 7.07
C PHE A 55 29.09 -30.64 6.48
N SER A 56 28.10 -31.29 7.08
CA SER A 56 26.70 -30.91 6.95
C SER A 56 26.58 -29.54 7.62
N LEU A 57 26.81 -28.47 6.85
CA LEU A 57 26.20 -27.18 7.15
C LEU A 57 24.69 -27.42 7.11
N ARG A 58 24.10 -27.75 8.26
CA ARG A 58 22.68 -27.53 8.45
C ARG A 58 22.52 -26.02 8.43
N CYS A 59 22.16 -25.51 7.26
CA CYS A 59 21.58 -24.19 7.16
C CYS A 59 20.19 -24.33 7.79
N ASP A 60 20.10 -24.14 9.11
CA ASP A 60 18.83 -23.92 9.82
C ASP A 60 18.30 -22.51 9.48
N ALA A 61 18.35 -22.10 8.21
CA ALA A 61 17.64 -20.92 7.73
C ALA A 61 16.19 -21.34 7.57
N GLN A 62 15.44 -21.36 8.68
CA GLN A 62 13.99 -21.30 8.62
C GLN A 62 13.63 -20.14 7.68
N GLU A 63 12.92 -20.46 6.60
CA GLU A 63 12.36 -19.52 5.64
C GLU A 63 11.32 -18.66 6.38
N GLN A 64 11.77 -17.61 7.07
CA GLN A 64 10.88 -16.72 7.78
C GLN A 64 10.40 -15.64 6.80
N SER A 65 9.19 -15.84 6.29
CA SER A 65 8.41 -14.75 5.69
C SER A 65 8.12 -13.68 6.73
N VAL A 66 8.23 -12.42 6.31
CA VAL A 66 7.97 -11.21 7.07
C VAL A 66 6.83 -10.47 6.38
N TYR A 67 5.90 -9.95 7.17
CA TYR A 67 4.68 -9.32 6.69
C TYR A 67 4.68 -7.86 7.09
N VAL A 68 4.50 -6.97 6.13
CA VAL A 68 4.45 -5.52 6.33
C VAL A 68 3.05 -5.07 5.98
N PHE A 69 2.31 -4.59 6.97
CA PHE A 69 0.96 -4.10 6.77
C PHE A 69 0.93 -2.59 6.89
N ASP A 70 0.24 -1.92 5.98
CA ASP A 70 -0.29 -0.61 6.30
C ASP A 70 -1.27 -0.70 7.47
N PHE A 71 -1.37 0.34 8.29
CA PHE A 71 -2.31 0.37 9.39
C PHE A 71 -3.67 0.89 8.93
N ASP A 72 -3.68 2.10 8.36
CA ASP A 72 -4.88 2.84 8.00
C ASP A 72 -5.51 2.27 6.72
N GLY A 73 -6.67 1.61 6.83
CA GLY A 73 -7.36 1.04 5.68
C GLY A 73 -7.04 -0.42 5.40
N VAL A 74 -5.97 -0.97 5.97
CA VAL A 74 -5.66 -2.41 5.91
C VAL A 74 -5.94 -3.08 7.25
N LEU A 75 -5.26 -2.71 8.33
CA LEU A 75 -5.48 -3.30 9.66
C LEU A 75 -6.66 -2.65 10.39
N CYS A 76 -6.79 -1.33 10.26
CA CYS A 76 -7.68 -0.51 11.05
C CYS A 76 -8.61 0.33 10.17
N ASN A 77 -9.90 0.33 10.51
CA ASN A 77 -10.88 1.20 9.86
C ASN A 77 -10.90 2.58 10.53
N THR A 78 -9.96 3.42 10.14
CA THR A 78 -9.78 4.81 10.61
C THR A 78 -10.66 5.85 9.92
N VAL A 79 -11.51 5.47 8.95
CA VAL A 79 -12.24 6.43 8.11
C VAL A 79 -13.13 7.37 8.91
N SER A 80 -13.87 6.85 9.89
CA SER A 80 -14.81 7.67 10.66
C SER A 80 -14.07 8.74 11.46
N ASN A 81 -12.95 8.37 12.09
CA ASN A 81 -12.10 9.31 12.80
C ASN A 81 -11.49 10.38 11.89
N TYR A 82 -10.97 9.98 10.73
CA TYR A 82 -10.40 10.92 9.74
C TYR A 82 -11.44 11.92 9.25
N VAL A 83 -12.63 11.42 8.91
CA VAL A 83 -13.75 12.24 8.43
C VAL A 83 -14.19 13.24 9.50
N GLU A 84 -14.35 12.80 10.73
CA GLU A 84 -14.74 13.69 11.82
C GLU A 84 -13.69 14.77 12.10
N THR A 85 -12.43 14.36 12.21
CA THR A 85 -11.29 15.27 12.41
C THR A 85 -11.23 16.31 11.29
N ALA A 86 -11.44 15.90 10.03
CA ALA A 86 -11.48 16.80 8.90
C ALA A 86 -12.62 17.81 8.97
N VAL A 87 -13.80 17.40 9.42
CA VAL A 87 -14.96 18.31 9.60
C VAL A 87 -14.73 19.29 10.75
N LEU A 88 -14.12 18.85 11.86
CA LEU A 88 -13.75 19.73 12.97
C LEU A 88 -12.71 20.77 12.53
N ALA A 89 -11.68 20.35 11.79
CA ALA A 89 -10.69 21.26 11.23
C ALA A 89 -11.32 22.25 10.24
N ALA A 90 -12.21 21.78 9.35
CA ALA A 90 -12.94 22.66 8.43
C ALA A 90 -13.83 23.67 9.17
N ARG A 91 -14.44 23.30 10.31
CA ARG A 91 -15.22 24.22 11.15
C ARG A 91 -14.37 25.30 11.79
N GLN A 92 -13.17 24.96 12.25
CA GLN A 92 -12.24 25.94 12.79
C GLN A 92 -11.79 26.94 11.71
N LEU A 93 -11.53 26.46 10.50
CA LEU A 93 -11.07 27.31 9.40
C LEU A 93 -12.19 28.17 8.79
N TRP A 94 -13.40 27.60 8.68
CA TRP A 94 -14.53 28.22 7.97
C TRP A 94 -15.84 28.11 8.74
N PRO A 95 -15.93 28.70 9.94
CA PRO A 95 -17.08 28.55 10.83
C PRO A 95 -18.39 28.98 10.17
N GLU A 96 -18.39 30.11 9.46
CA GLU A 96 -19.59 30.65 8.79
C GLU A 96 -20.11 29.74 7.67
N THR A 97 -19.23 29.05 6.95
CA THR A 97 -19.65 28.09 5.92
C THR A 97 -20.09 26.79 6.57
N MET A 98 -19.31 26.29 7.52
CA MET A 98 -19.54 24.97 8.11
C MET A 98 -20.73 24.92 9.06
N GLN A 99 -21.13 26.04 9.69
CA GLN A 99 -22.35 26.09 10.51
C GLN A 99 -23.62 25.79 9.68
N GLU A 100 -23.60 26.04 8.37
CA GLU A 100 -24.74 25.76 7.49
C GLU A 100 -25.07 24.27 7.41
N CYS A 101 -24.11 23.38 7.73
CA CYS A 101 -24.35 21.94 7.73
C CYS A 101 -25.50 21.50 8.65
N ALA A 102 -25.78 22.25 9.72
CA ALA A 102 -26.88 22.00 10.65
C ALA A 102 -28.28 22.25 10.02
N TYR A 103 -28.34 23.01 8.92
CA TYR A 103 -29.58 23.35 8.22
C TYR A 103 -29.74 22.64 6.89
N LEU A 104 -28.85 21.70 6.57
CA LEU A 104 -28.87 20.92 5.34
C LEU A 104 -29.41 19.52 5.62
N SER A 105 -30.42 19.12 4.84
CA SER A 105 -30.86 17.73 4.82
C SER A 105 -29.97 16.87 3.92
N ALA A 106 -30.03 15.55 4.09
CA ALA A 106 -29.38 14.62 3.17
C ALA A 106 -29.80 14.83 1.71
N ARG A 107 -31.05 15.28 1.47
CA ARG A 107 -31.54 15.64 0.13
C ARG A 107 -30.86 16.90 -0.41
N ASP A 108 -30.72 17.94 0.42
CA ASP A 108 -30.03 19.19 0.05
C ASP A 108 -28.56 18.93 -0.32
N ALA A 109 -27.94 17.95 0.35
CA ALA A 109 -26.56 17.52 0.10
C ALA A 109 -26.38 16.56 -1.09
N GLY A 110 -27.48 16.17 -1.74
CA GLY A 110 -27.48 15.28 -2.90
C GLY A 110 -27.13 13.83 -2.59
N VAL A 111 -27.36 13.39 -1.34
CA VAL A 111 -27.22 11.97 -0.97
C VAL A 111 -28.20 11.14 -1.80
N ARG A 112 -27.72 10.01 -2.34
CA ARG A 112 -28.54 9.10 -3.16
C ARG A 112 -28.85 7.82 -2.42
N LYS A 113 -30.00 7.20 -2.72
CA LYS A 113 -30.42 6.01 -1.97
C LYS A 113 -29.47 4.83 -2.11
N SER A 114 -28.81 4.75 -3.24
CA SER A 114 -27.77 3.77 -3.52
C SER A 114 -26.54 3.93 -2.61
N TRP A 115 -26.30 5.07 -1.98
CA TRP A 115 -25.15 5.28 -1.11
C TRP A 115 -25.30 4.56 0.24
N VAL A 116 -26.54 4.29 0.65
CA VAL A 116 -26.87 3.86 2.01
C VAL A 116 -27.59 2.50 2.04
N GLY A 117 -27.39 1.68 1.00
CA GLY A 117 -28.05 0.38 0.90
C GLY A 117 -29.58 0.47 0.83
N TYR A 118 -30.12 1.61 0.36
CA TYR A 118 -31.54 1.93 0.29
C TYR A 118 -32.28 2.12 1.64
N ASP A 119 -31.61 2.00 2.78
CA ASP A 119 -32.17 2.32 4.10
C ASP A 119 -31.88 3.79 4.49
N TRP A 120 -32.91 4.61 4.44
CA TRP A 120 -32.84 6.06 4.71
C TRP A 120 -33.18 6.45 6.13
N SER A 121 -33.76 5.53 6.91
CA SER A 121 -34.30 5.82 8.24
C SER A 121 -33.25 6.46 9.15
N GLN A 122 -31.99 6.05 8.99
CA GLN A 122 -30.85 6.51 9.76
C GLN A 122 -30.33 7.91 9.36
N TYR A 123 -30.77 8.47 8.24
CA TYR A 123 -30.33 9.78 7.70
C TYR A 123 -31.39 10.88 7.86
N GLU A 124 -32.63 10.49 8.13
CA GLU A 124 -33.74 11.41 8.44
C GLU A 124 -33.75 11.78 9.93
N ALA A 125 -33.16 10.95 10.78
CA ALA A 125 -33.09 11.11 12.23
C ALA A 125 -31.70 11.61 12.70
N ASP A 126 -31.13 12.62 12.04
CA ASP A 126 -29.83 13.16 12.45
C ASP A 126 -29.96 13.87 13.82
N GLU A 127 -29.76 13.14 14.92
CA GLU A 127 -30.00 13.57 16.31
C GLU A 127 -28.94 14.56 16.85
N GLY A 128 -28.30 15.34 15.99
CA GLY A 128 -27.38 16.39 16.43
C GLY A 128 -26.01 15.89 16.87
N GLY A 129 -25.48 14.87 16.21
CA GLY A 129 -24.08 14.48 16.36
C GLY A 129 -23.11 15.60 15.94
N HIS A 130 -21.83 15.46 16.32
CA HIS A 130 -20.81 16.44 15.95
C HIS A 130 -20.67 16.57 14.43
N VAL A 131 -20.92 15.55 13.61
CA VAL A 131 -20.86 15.66 12.15
C VAL A 131 -22.17 15.15 11.57
N PRO A 132 -22.84 15.91 10.67
CA PRO A 132 -24.04 15.42 10.03
C PRO A 132 -23.77 14.15 9.24
N ARG A 133 -24.64 13.15 9.36
CA ARG A 133 -24.42 11.81 8.74
C ARG A 133 -24.26 11.88 7.23
N TRP A 134 -24.99 12.78 6.57
CA TRP A 134 -24.87 12.97 5.12
C TRP A 134 -23.46 13.40 4.70
N LEU A 135 -22.81 14.23 5.52
CA LEU A 135 -21.48 14.76 5.26
C LEU A 135 -20.44 13.67 5.52
N GLU A 136 -20.64 12.91 6.60
CA GLU A 136 -19.81 11.77 6.94
C GLU A 136 -19.75 10.75 5.78
N GLU A 137 -20.90 10.31 5.28
CA GLU A 137 -20.97 9.34 4.19
C GLU A 137 -20.41 9.85 2.86
N LYS A 138 -20.58 11.14 2.59
CA LYS A 138 -20.00 11.74 1.40
C LYS A 138 -18.48 11.77 1.51
N LEU A 139 -17.93 12.13 2.67
CA LEU A 139 -16.49 12.15 2.89
C LEU A 139 -15.87 10.75 2.94
N LYS A 140 -16.57 9.74 3.47
CA LYS A 140 -16.15 8.32 3.37
C LYS A 140 -15.96 7.90 1.90
N GLN A 141 -16.85 8.30 1.00
CA GLN A 141 -16.72 8.02 -0.44
C GLN A 141 -15.56 8.80 -1.10
N LEU A 142 -15.20 9.96 -0.58
CA LEU A 142 -14.09 10.78 -1.08
C LEU A 142 -12.73 10.35 -0.52
N ARG A 143 -12.69 9.65 0.62
CA ARG A 143 -11.47 9.19 1.29
C ARG A 143 -10.44 8.49 0.37
N PRO A 144 -10.83 7.70 -0.65
CA PRO A 144 -9.87 7.06 -1.55
C PRO A 144 -9.07 8.01 -2.45
N VAL A 145 -9.61 9.20 -2.76
CA VAL A 145 -8.97 10.21 -3.61
C VAL A 145 -8.48 11.41 -2.82
N ALA A 146 -9.19 11.79 -1.76
CA ALA A 146 -8.78 12.73 -0.74
C ALA A 146 -8.01 11.98 0.36
N SER A 147 -6.92 11.31 -0.06
CA SER A 147 -6.14 10.43 0.82
C SER A 147 -5.24 11.20 1.79
N ASP A 148 -4.93 12.46 1.49
CA ASP A 148 -4.21 13.38 2.36
C ASP A 148 -5.18 14.07 3.34
N PRO A 149 -4.83 14.22 4.63
CA PRO A 149 -5.70 14.90 5.59
C PRO A 149 -6.11 16.32 5.17
N ALA A 150 -5.22 17.08 4.52
CA ALA A 150 -5.53 18.42 4.03
C ALA A 150 -6.61 18.40 2.93
N ASP A 151 -6.55 17.39 2.05
CA ASP A 151 -7.52 17.19 0.98
C ASP A 151 -8.90 16.86 1.56
N LEU A 152 -8.96 16.07 2.64
CA LEU A 152 -10.22 15.72 3.28
C LEU A 152 -10.88 16.92 3.98
N VAL A 153 -10.09 17.80 4.59
CA VAL A 153 -10.57 19.09 5.13
C VAL A 153 -11.16 19.97 4.01
N LEU A 154 -10.48 20.02 2.88
CA LEU A 154 -10.94 20.75 1.70
C LEU A 154 -12.24 20.16 1.13
N ALA A 155 -12.33 18.83 1.09
CA ALA A 155 -13.51 18.09 0.66
C ALA A 155 -14.72 18.39 1.56
N ALA A 156 -14.51 18.47 2.88
CA ALA A 156 -15.56 18.79 3.85
C ALA A 156 -16.18 20.16 3.57
N ARG A 157 -15.34 21.19 3.37
CA ARG A 157 -15.81 22.54 2.99
C ARG A 157 -16.57 22.52 1.66
N LEU A 158 -16.03 21.83 0.65
CA LEU A 158 -16.68 21.76 -0.66
C LEU A 158 -18.06 21.12 -0.56
N CYS A 159 -18.19 20.00 0.15
CA CYS A 159 -19.45 19.29 0.33
C CYS A 159 -20.54 20.20 0.91
N VAL A 160 -20.21 20.99 1.94
CA VAL A 160 -21.14 21.95 2.54
C VAL A 160 -21.45 23.10 1.59
N SER A 161 -20.43 23.67 0.94
CA SER A 161 -20.61 24.81 0.02
C SER A 161 -21.54 24.46 -1.15
N GLU A 162 -21.34 23.30 -1.78
CA GLU A 162 -22.18 22.84 -2.89
C GLU A 162 -23.62 22.59 -2.46
N ALA A 163 -23.82 21.99 -1.28
CA ALA A 163 -25.15 21.74 -0.73
C ALA A 163 -25.90 23.05 -0.43
N VAL A 164 -25.20 24.05 0.15
CA VAL A 164 -25.77 25.39 0.38
C VAL A 164 -26.13 26.07 -0.94
N THR A 165 -25.23 26.05 -1.92
CA THR A 165 -25.47 26.66 -3.24
C THR A 165 -26.66 26.00 -3.93
N ALA A 166 -26.73 24.67 -3.94
CA ALA A 166 -27.84 23.92 -4.52
C ALA A 166 -29.17 24.26 -3.84
N LYS A 167 -29.22 24.27 -2.50
CA LYS A 167 -30.43 24.61 -1.75
C LYS A 167 -30.94 26.03 -2.01
N ARG A 168 -30.02 26.99 -2.22
CA ARG A 168 -30.34 28.39 -2.51
C ARG A 168 -30.57 28.66 -4.00
N SER A 169 -30.34 27.67 -4.87
CA SER A 169 -30.44 27.84 -6.31
C SER A 169 -31.90 27.91 -6.78
N PRO A 170 -32.33 29.01 -7.41
CA PRO A 170 -33.70 29.14 -7.92
C PRO A 170 -33.95 28.25 -9.14
N SER A 171 -32.89 27.82 -9.85
CA SER A 171 -32.94 26.92 -11.00
C SER A 171 -33.03 25.44 -10.59
N GLY A 172 -32.93 25.12 -9.29
CA GLY A 172 -32.99 23.75 -8.79
C GLY A 172 -31.75 22.92 -9.13
N GLU A 173 -30.59 23.57 -9.25
CA GLU A 173 -29.32 22.88 -9.41
C GLU A 173 -29.08 21.93 -8.23
N ARG A 174 -28.58 20.72 -8.54
CA ARG A 174 -28.19 19.75 -7.51
C ARG A 174 -26.72 19.94 -7.16
N PRO A 175 -26.28 19.57 -5.94
CA PRO A 175 -24.87 19.55 -5.64
C PRO A 175 -24.16 18.43 -6.42
N LEU A 176 -22.83 18.55 -6.51
CA LEU A 176 -21.98 17.49 -7.04
C LEU A 176 -22.18 16.18 -6.26
N SER A 177 -22.24 15.07 -6.98
CA SER A 177 -22.23 13.73 -6.41
C SER A 177 -20.81 13.33 -6.01
N ALA A 178 -20.68 12.38 -5.09
CA ALA A 178 -19.37 11.87 -4.70
C ALA A 178 -18.60 11.29 -5.89
N GLY A 179 -19.27 10.59 -6.81
CA GLY A 179 -18.63 10.06 -8.04
C GLY A 179 -18.02 11.15 -8.93
N GLU A 180 -18.76 12.25 -9.19
CA GLU A 180 -18.25 13.38 -9.97
C GLU A 180 -17.02 14.03 -9.30
N MET A 181 -17.05 14.13 -7.97
CA MET A 181 -15.91 14.64 -7.19
C MET A 181 -14.73 13.68 -7.23
N VAL A 182 -14.96 12.37 -7.10
CA VAL A 182 -13.94 11.33 -7.16
C VAL A 182 -13.19 11.35 -8.49
N GLU A 183 -13.93 11.43 -9.60
CA GLU A 183 -13.36 11.40 -10.95
C GLU A 183 -12.50 12.64 -11.26
N ASN A 184 -12.78 13.77 -10.61
CA ASN A 184 -12.16 15.06 -10.91
C ASN A 184 -11.34 15.63 -9.74
N TRP A 185 -11.09 14.85 -8.68
CA TRP A 185 -10.58 15.35 -7.40
C TRP A 185 -9.27 16.13 -7.53
N ASP A 186 -8.28 15.60 -8.26
CA ASP A 186 -6.98 16.24 -8.41
C ASP A 186 -7.08 17.65 -9.02
N PHE A 187 -7.88 17.78 -10.08
CA PHE A 187 -8.13 19.09 -10.70
C PHE A 187 -8.91 20.01 -9.76
N MET A 188 -9.94 19.48 -9.09
CA MET A 188 -10.76 20.25 -8.17
C MET A 188 -9.94 20.76 -6.99
N ARG A 189 -9.10 19.94 -6.37
CA ARG A 189 -8.24 20.30 -5.23
C ARG A 189 -7.46 21.58 -5.52
N ASP A 190 -6.77 21.64 -6.65
CA ASP A 190 -5.91 22.78 -6.98
C ASP A 190 -6.73 24.07 -7.20
N VAL A 191 -7.89 23.95 -7.86
CA VAL A 191 -8.84 25.07 -8.03
C VAL A 191 -9.41 25.53 -6.69
N LEU A 192 -9.73 24.60 -5.78
CA LEU A 192 -10.34 24.90 -4.48
C LEU A 192 -9.34 25.58 -3.53
N LEU A 193 -8.08 25.14 -3.51
CA LEU A 193 -7.03 25.81 -2.73
C LEU A 193 -6.91 27.29 -3.14
N HIS A 194 -6.96 27.58 -4.44
CA HIS A 194 -6.97 28.95 -4.95
C HIS A 194 -8.27 29.69 -4.60
N LYS A 195 -9.43 29.10 -4.89
CA LYS A 195 -10.77 29.69 -4.65
C LYS A 195 -10.99 30.06 -3.18
N TYR A 196 -10.54 29.20 -2.28
CA TYR A 196 -10.70 29.37 -0.83
C TYR A 196 -9.53 30.10 -0.17
N GLN A 197 -8.52 30.50 -0.95
CA GLN A 197 -7.34 31.23 -0.50
C GLN A 197 -6.62 30.55 0.68
N CYS A 198 -6.53 29.22 0.66
CA CYS A 198 -5.88 28.43 1.70
C CYS A 198 -4.66 27.69 1.16
N LYS A 199 -3.69 27.43 2.04
CA LYS A 199 -2.52 26.60 1.70
C LYS A 199 -2.70 25.21 2.31
N LYS A 200 -2.17 24.20 1.61
CA LYS A 200 -2.20 22.80 2.07
C LYS A 200 -1.66 22.65 3.50
N ASN A 201 -0.57 23.34 3.84
CA ASN A 201 0.04 23.27 5.18
C ASN A 201 -0.87 23.83 6.28
N ASP A 202 -1.67 24.85 6.00
CA ASP A 202 -2.59 25.44 6.97
C ASP A 202 -3.75 24.45 7.26
N LEU A 203 -4.23 23.76 6.22
CA LEU A 203 -5.23 22.69 6.36
C LEU A 203 -4.67 21.50 7.16
N LEU A 204 -3.47 21.04 6.80
CA LEU A 204 -2.82 19.91 7.45
C LEU A 204 -2.54 20.20 8.92
N SER A 205 -1.95 21.37 9.24
CA SER A 205 -1.66 21.76 10.62
C SER A 205 -2.92 21.85 11.48
N THR A 206 -4.02 22.35 10.92
CA THR A 206 -5.31 22.41 11.63
C THR A 206 -5.87 20.99 11.85
N PHE A 207 -5.80 20.12 10.84
CA PHE A 207 -6.18 18.71 10.99
C PHE A 207 -5.39 18.03 12.11
N THR A 208 -4.06 18.12 12.07
CA THR A 208 -3.19 17.49 13.07
C THR A 208 -3.46 18.03 14.48
N ALA A 209 -3.76 19.32 14.63
CA ALA A 209 -4.14 19.88 15.93
C ALA A 209 -5.46 19.30 16.45
N GLN A 210 -6.46 19.11 15.58
CA GLN A 210 -7.73 18.46 15.94
C GLN A 210 -7.55 16.98 16.26
N GLU A 211 -6.71 16.29 15.50
CA GLU A 211 -6.37 14.88 15.75
C GLU A 211 -5.71 14.72 17.12
N ALA A 212 -4.72 15.57 17.45
CA ALA A 212 -4.04 15.57 18.73
C ALA A 212 -5.01 15.87 19.89
N ALA A 213 -5.89 16.86 19.74
CA ALA A 213 -6.90 17.17 20.77
C ALA A 213 -7.89 16.01 20.97
N GLY A 214 -8.22 15.26 19.92
CA GLY A 214 -9.07 14.08 20.01
C GLY A 214 -8.42 12.91 20.76
N GLN A 215 -7.09 12.87 20.86
CA GLN A 215 -6.36 11.80 21.55
C GLN A 215 -6.37 11.93 23.08
N ASP A 216 -6.82 13.06 23.63
CA ASP A 216 -6.97 13.26 25.08
C ASP A 216 -7.98 12.26 25.69
N ASP A 217 -8.95 11.78 24.90
CA ASP A 217 -9.84 10.65 25.22
C ASP A 217 -9.51 9.45 24.33
N ILE A 218 -8.46 8.71 24.72
CA ILE A 218 -7.98 7.54 23.99
C ILE A 218 -9.06 6.47 23.83
N VAL A 219 -10.02 6.33 24.76
CA VAL A 219 -11.06 5.30 24.70
C VAL A 219 -12.03 5.62 23.57
N HIS A 220 -12.57 6.84 23.56
CA HIS A 220 -13.47 7.33 22.51
C HIS A 220 -12.80 7.32 21.14
N TRP A 221 -11.53 7.72 21.09
CA TRP A 221 -10.77 7.71 19.84
C TRP A 221 -10.57 6.29 19.31
N MET A 222 -10.22 5.33 20.17
CA MET A 222 -10.07 3.93 19.76
C MET A 222 -11.38 3.29 19.28
N GLU A 223 -12.54 3.69 19.81
CA GLU A 223 -13.85 3.23 19.31
C GLU A 223 -14.12 3.64 17.86
N LYS A 224 -13.56 4.78 17.43
CA LYS A 224 -13.65 5.27 16.05
C LYS A 224 -12.61 4.66 15.11
N ASN A 225 -11.72 3.83 15.63
CA ASN A 225 -10.64 3.19 14.90
C ASN A 225 -10.60 1.68 15.22
N PRO A 226 -11.68 0.93 14.92
CA PRO A 226 -11.71 -0.51 15.13
C PRO A 226 -10.81 -1.24 14.12
N LEU A 227 -10.19 -2.33 14.54
CA LEU A 227 -9.60 -3.28 13.59
C LEU A 227 -10.70 -3.89 12.71
N TYR A 228 -10.39 -4.18 11.45
CA TYR A 228 -11.34 -4.91 10.62
C TYR A 228 -11.61 -6.31 11.21
N PRO A 229 -12.83 -6.86 11.05
CA PRO A 229 -13.17 -8.16 11.60
C PRO A 229 -12.18 -9.27 11.18
N GLY A 230 -11.66 -10.01 12.16
CA GLY A 230 -10.77 -11.14 11.93
C GLY A 230 -9.28 -10.79 11.78
N ILE A 231 -8.91 -9.50 11.69
CA ILE A 231 -7.51 -9.09 11.59
C ILE A 231 -6.72 -9.40 12.86
N ASP A 232 -7.35 -9.27 14.01
CA ASP A 232 -6.74 -9.62 15.29
C ASP A 232 -6.31 -11.10 15.35
N ILE A 233 -7.10 -11.99 14.75
CA ILE A 233 -6.78 -13.42 14.61
C ILE A 233 -5.57 -13.60 13.69
N ALA A 234 -5.58 -12.97 12.51
CA ALA A 234 -4.48 -13.04 11.55
C ALA A 234 -3.16 -12.54 12.16
N LEU A 235 -3.18 -11.38 12.81
CA LEU A 235 -1.99 -10.77 13.42
C LEU A 235 -1.39 -11.64 14.53
N ARG A 236 -2.21 -12.27 15.39
CA ARG A 236 -1.71 -13.20 16.42
C ARG A 236 -1.03 -14.43 15.82
N SER A 237 -1.49 -14.90 14.67
CA SER A 237 -0.88 -16.04 13.96
C SER A 237 0.48 -15.69 13.36
N PHE A 238 0.67 -14.47 12.85
CA PHE A 238 1.95 -14.04 12.30
C PHE A 238 3.02 -13.78 13.39
N GLY A 239 2.61 -13.42 14.60
CA GLY A 239 3.51 -13.22 15.75
C GLY A 239 4.51 -12.07 15.55
N ASP A 240 5.79 -12.34 15.79
CA ASP A 240 6.88 -11.35 15.74
C ASP A 240 7.39 -11.03 14.32
N LYS A 241 6.76 -11.62 13.31
CA LYS A 241 7.12 -11.47 11.88
C LYS A 241 6.44 -10.29 11.21
N ILE A 242 5.77 -9.43 11.97
CA ILE A 242 4.98 -8.32 11.46
C ILE A 242 5.73 -7.01 11.59
N TYR A 243 5.68 -6.19 10.55
CA TYR A 243 5.83 -4.75 10.63
C TYR A 243 4.51 -4.07 10.33
N VAL A 244 4.25 -2.96 11.01
CA VAL A 244 3.11 -2.08 10.76
C VAL A 244 3.63 -0.73 10.32
N LEU A 245 3.23 -0.28 9.14
CA LEU A 245 3.45 1.07 8.64
C LEU A 245 2.22 1.91 9.00
N THR A 246 2.41 3.10 9.58
CA THR A 246 1.29 3.93 10.05
C THR A 246 1.62 5.41 9.92
N SER A 247 0.64 6.26 9.57
CA SER A 247 0.80 7.72 9.67
C SER A 247 0.55 8.26 11.08
N ASN A 248 -0.05 7.45 11.94
CA ASN A 248 -0.34 7.80 13.32
C ASN A 248 0.92 7.70 14.20
N GLU A 249 0.81 8.14 15.46
CA GLU A 249 1.85 7.90 16.45
C GLU A 249 2.03 6.39 16.74
N GLN A 250 3.26 5.98 17.03
CA GLN A 250 3.58 4.56 17.29
C GLN A 250 2.84 4.05 18.53
N ASP A 251 2.88 4.82 19.63
CA ASP A 251 2.28 4.45 20.90
C ASP A 251 0.75 4.37 20.78
N PHE A 252 0.18 5.22 19.92
CA PHE A 252 -1.23 5.15 19.54
C PHE A 252 -1.56 3.82 18.85
N THR A 253 -0.82 3.49 17.79
CA THR A 253 -1.03 2.27 16.99
C THR A 253 -0.92 1.01 17.87
N ASN A 254 0.09 0.98 18.75
CA ASN A 254 0.26 -0.10 19.72
C ASN A 254 -0.92 -0.22 20.69
N SER A 255 -1.54 0.88 21.11
CA SER A 255 -2.71 0.84 22.00
C SER A 255 -3.90 0.14 21.35
N VAL A 256 -4.14 0.38 20.05
CA VAL A 256 -5.18 -0.31 19.26
C VAL A 256 -4.90 -1.80 19.12
N LEU A 257 -3.67 -2.15 18.74
CA LEU A 257 -3.26 -3.55 18.59
C LEU A 257 -3.36 -4.30 19.92
N LYS A 258 -2.91 -3.68 21.02
CA LYS A 258 -2.90 -4.28 22.36
C LYS A 258 -4.31 -4.58 22.87
N ARG A 259 -5.30 -3.72 22.63
CA ARG A 259 -6.71 -3.99 22.98
C ARG A 259 -7.23 -5.25 22.29
N SER A 260 -6.69 -5.58 21.13
CA SER A 260 -7.02 -6.77 20.34
C SER A 260 -6.11 -7.96 20.67
N GLY A 261 -5.31 -7.88 21.75
CA GLY A 261 -4.41 -8.95 22.19
C GLY A 261 -3.19 -9.15 21.29
N VAL A 262 -2.83 -8.15 20.47
CA VAL A 262 -1.63 -8.14 19.63
C VAL A 262 -0.63 -7.17 20.24
N GLU A 263 0.51 -7.67 20.71
CA GLU A 263 1.61 -6.84 21.20
C GLU A 263 2.79 -6.93 20.24
N LEU A 264 3.23 -5.77 19.72
CA LEU A 264 4.38 -5.65 18.85
C LEU A 264 5.46 -4.80 19.53
N GLU A 265 6.72 -5.15 19.27
CA GLU A 265 7.86 -4.31 19.65
C GLU A 265 7.78 -2.94 18.97
N ARG A 266 8.23 -1.87 19.65
CA ARG A 266 8.16 -0.51 19.10
C ARG A 266 8.90 -0.37 17.77
N SER A 267 9.98 -1.13 17.56
CA SER A 267 10.74 -1.17 16.30
C SER A 267 9.97 -1.79 15.12
N ARG A 268 8.88 -2.53 15.40
CA ARG A 268 8.02 -3.14 14.38
C ARG A 268 6.88 -2.22 13.94
N VAL A 269 6.62 -1.12 14.65
CA VAL A 269 5.64 -0.10 14.26
C VAL A 269 6.39 1.10 13.72
N VAL A 270 6.34 1.33 12.41
CA VAL A 270 7.13 2.38 11.74
C VAL A 270 6.22 3.53 11.33
N LYS A 271 6.47 4.72 11.87
CA LYS A 271 5.74 5.92 11.50
C LYS A 271 6.20 6.41 10.12
N VAL A 272 5.27 6.55 9.18
CA VAL A 272 5.51 6.93 7.78
C VAL A 272 4.42 7.83 7.25
N SER A 273 4.71 8.61 6.20
CA SER A 273 3.69 9.21 5.34
C SER A 273 3.55 8.39 4.07
N GLN A 274 2.53 8.67 3.24
CA GLN A 274 2.37 7.98 1.94
C GLN A 274 3.64 8.09 1.07
N ASP A 275 4.32 9.23 1.11
CA ASP A 275 5.54 9.49 0.33
C ASP A 275 6.77 8.74 0.85
N THR A 276 6.80 8.40 2.15
CA THR A 276 7.96 7.72 2.77
C THR A 276 7.78 6.22 2.91
N LYS A 277 6.60 5.66 2.59
CA LYS A 277 6.33 4.21 2.63
C LYS A 277 7.33 3.39 1.80
N VAL A 278 7.65 3.81 0.58
CA VAL A 278 8.62 3.12 -0.29
C VAL A 278 10.01 3.09 0.34
N GLN A 279 10.43 4.18 0.97
CA GLN A 279 11.72 4.26 1.65
C GLN A 279 11.75 3.33 2.87
N ALA A 280 10.74 3.38 3.73
CA ALA A 280 10.65 2.52 4.92
C ALA A 280 10.62 1.03 4.53
N LEU A 281 9.85 0.67 3.51
CA LEU A 281 9.80 -0.70 2.99
C LEU A 281 11.17 -1.13 2.42
N SER A 282 11.90 -0.21 1.80
CA SER A 282 13.26 -0.48 1.31
C SER A 282 14.26 -0.69 2.43
N GLU A 283 14.12 0.01 3.55
CA GLU A 283 14.93 -0.20 4.75
C GLU A 283 14.65 -1.57 5.37
N ILE A 284 13.38 -1.93 5.56
CA ILE A 284 12.97 -3.27 6.02
C ILE A 284 13.49 -4.36 5.07
N ALA A 285 13.33 -4.18 3.76
CA ALA A 285 13.79 -5.16 2.76
C ALA A 285 15.32 -5.36 2.73
N LYS A 286 16.12 -4.42 3.27
CA LYS A 286 17.58 -4.60 3.44
C LYS A 286 17.91 -5.51 4.62
N GLU A 287 17.10 -5.52 5.67
CA GLU A 287 17.24 -6.43 6.82
C GLU A 287 16.90 -7.87 6.45
N TYR A 288 16.03 -8.04 5.44
CA TYR A 288 15.61 -9.33 4.90
C TYR A 288 16.03 -9.46 3.45
N PRO A 289 17.34 -9.58 3.15
CA PRO A 289 17.78 -9.86 1.80
C PRO A 289 17.21 -11.22 1.43
N GLY A 290 16.16 -11.21 0.60
CA GLY A 290 15.73 -12.41 -0.14
C GLY A 290 16.95 -13.01 -0.83
N THR A 291 16.89 -14.28 -1.20
CA THR A 291 17.98 -15.04 -1.81
C THR A 291 18.35 -14.45 -3.18
N ALA A 292 18.97 -13.27 -3.19
CA ALA A 292 19.44 -12.62 -4.38
C ALA A 292 20.58 -13.48 -4.90
N LEU A 293 20.28 -14.19 -5.99
CA LEU A 293 21.18 -15.03 -6.74
C LEU A 293 22.57 -14.36 -6.80
N GLN A 294 23.55 -14.93 -6.10
CA GLN A 294 24.94 -14.53 -6.20
C GLN A 294 25.46 -15.02 -7.56
N VAL A 295 25.08 -14.33 -8.64
CA VAL A 295 25.64 -14.60 -9.98
C VAL A 295 26.97 -13.88 -10.08
N PHE A 296 28.01 -14.51 -9.54
CA PHE A 296 29.34 -14.35 -10.08
C PHE A 296 30.17 -15.59 -9.75
N LEU A 297 30.05 -16.60 -10.61
CA LEU A 297 31.15 -17.37 -11.21
C LEU A 297 30.57 -18.59 -11.93
N THR A 298 30.86 -18.68 -13.24
CA THR A 298 30.61 -19.85 -14.11
C THR A 298 29.15 -20.16 -14.50
N PHE A 299 28.65 -19.42 -15.49
CA PHE A 299 27.86 -19.89 -16.65
C PHE A 299 26.72 -20.92 -16.48
N THR A 300 26.07 -21.01 -15.31
CA THR A 300 24.83 -21.78 -15.15
C THR A 300 23.79 -20.92 -14.42
N LEU A 301 22.85 -20.36 -15.19
CA LEU A 301 21.67 -19.69 -14.64
C LEU A 301 20.77 -20.76 -14.00
N ILE A 302 20.96 -21.00 -12.71
CA ILE A 302 19.97 -21.68 -11.89
C ILE A 302 18.94 -20.62 -11.52
N PHE A 303 17.75 -20.67 -12.12
CA PHE A 303 16.58 -19.99 -11.59
C PHE A 303 16.21 -20.69 -10.27
N ALA A 304 16.84 -20.30 -9.17
CA ALA A 304 16.30 -20.63 -7.87
C ALA A 304 14.98 -19.85 -7.74
N ASN A 305 13.89 -20.56 -7.44
CA ASN A 305 12.65 -19.95 -6.95
C ASN A 305 13.04 -19.13 -5.71
N THR A 306 13.22 -17.82 -5.87
CA THR A 306 13.40 -16.93 -4.74
C THR A 306 12.00 -16.69 -4.19
N GLU A 307 11.56 -17.51 -3.24
CA GLU A 307 10.40 -17.15 -2.45
C GLU A 307 10.70 -15.80 -1.80
N HIS A 308 9.98 -14.76 -2.23
CA HIS A 308 10.13 -13.43 -1.68
C HIS A 308 9.73 -13.52 -0.21
N ARG A 309 10.70 -13.28 0.68
CA ARG A 309 10.50 -13.37 2.12
C ARG A 309 9.73 -12.17 2.68
N LEU A 310 9.44 -11.14 1.89
CA LEU A 310 8.70 -9.96 2.35
C LEU A 310 7.37 -9.85 1.62
N HIS A 311 6.29 -9.74 2.39
CA HIS A 311 4.92 -9.58 1.92
C HIS A 311 4.40 -8.22 2.37
N TYR A 312 4.00 -7.35 1.45
CA TYR A 312 3.53 -6.01 1.76
C TYR A 312 2.06 -5.82 1.39
N PHE A 313 1.26 -5.27 2.30
CA PHE A 313 -0.17 -5.06 2.16
C PHE A 313 -0.52 -3.57 2.29
N ASP A 314 -1.21 -3.03 1.29
CA ASP A 314 -1.70 -1.65 1.29
C ASP A 314 -3.03 -1.56 0.52
N ASP A 315 -3.92 -0.63 0.90
CA ASP A 315 -5.19 -0.38 0.22
C ASP A 315 -5.11 0.82 -0.75
N ASN A 316 -4.01 1.59 -0.72
CA ASN A 316 -3.82 2.76 -1.55
C ASN A 316 -3.16 2.37 -2.88
N ALA A 317 -3.95 2.42 -3.96
CA ALA A 317 -3.50 2.09 -5.31
C ALA A 317 -2.27 2.91 -5.77
N GLY A 318 -2.14 4.16 -5.34
CA GLY A 318 -0.99 5.01 -5.65
C GLY A 318 0.29 4.53 -4.97
N VAL A 319 0.21 4.15 -3.69
CA VAL A 319 1.33 3.58 -2.95
C VAL A 319 1.75 2.24 -3.54
N ILE A 320 0.79 1.35 -3.81
CA ILE A 320 1.05 0.07 -4.50
C ILE A 320 1.78 0.30 -5.82
N LYS A 321 1.35 1.29 -6.61
CA LYS A 321 2.01 1.66 -7.88
C LYS A 321 3.47 2.00 -7.66
N ASN A 322 3.76 2.83 -6.67
CA ASN A 322 5.10 3.30 -6.38
C ASN A 322 6.00 2.13 -5.92
N VAL A 323 5.48 1.23 -5.07
CA VAL A 323 6.20 0.05 -4.62
C VAL A 323 6.52 -0.91 -5.77
N VAL A 324 5.56 -1.22 -6.65
CA VAL A 324 5.82 -2.13 -7.78
C VAL A 324 6.70 -1.51 -8.87
N SER A 325 6.75 -0.19 -8.95
CA SER A 325 7.59 0.56 -9.89
C SER A 325 9.03 0.72 -9.39
N ASP A 326 9.28 0.53 -8.10
CA ASP A 326 10.62 0.60 -7.52
C ASP A 326 11.44 -0.65 -7.87
N LEU A 327 12.56 -0.46 -8.57
CA LEU A 327 13.38 -1.57 -9.06
C LEU A 327 13.95 -2.44 -7.93
N PHE A 328 14.32 -1.83 -6.79
CA PHE A 328 14.89 -2.54 -5.66
C PHE A 328 13.85 -3.42 -4.98
N LEU A 329 12.68 -2.85 -4.68
CA LEU A 329 11.57 -3.55 -4.02
C LEU A 329 10.94 -4.60 -4.91
N SER A 330 10.83 -4.33 -6.21
CA SER A 330 10.07 -5.19 -7.10
C SER A 330 10.61 -6.64 -7.07
N SER A 331 11.93 -6.83 -7.06
CA SER A 331 12.55 -8.17 -6.99
C SER A 331 12.62 -8.79 -5.59
N ARG A 332 12.05 -8.13 -4.57
CA ARG A 332 12.22 -8.50 -3.15
C ARG A 332 10.90 -8.67 -2.39
N VAL A 333 9.82 -8.08 -2.88
CA VAL A 333 8.57 -7.97 -2.14
C VAL A 333 7.40 -8.53 -2.94
N ASN A 334 6.63 -9.41 -2.32
CA ASN A 334 5.29 -9.78 -2.77
C ASN A 334 4.33 -8.66 -2.37
N VAL A 335 3.64 -8.07 -3.34
CA VAL A 335 2.78 -6.91 -3.10
C VAL A 335 1.31 -7.33 -3.16
N TYR A 336 0.58 -7.04 -2.10
CA TYR A 336 -0.82 -7.37 -1.91
C TYR A 336 -1.64 -6.09 -1.80
N PHE A 337 -2.72 -6.04 -2.58
CA PHE A 337 -3.69 -4.95 -2.51
C PHE A 337 -4.91 -5.37 -1.70
N ALA A 338 -5.09 -4.70 -0.56
CA ALA A 338 -6.19 -4.95 0.37
C ALA A 338 -7.49 -4.36 -0.18
N SER A 339 -8.33 -5.19 -0.78
CA SER A 339 -9.51 -4.70 -1.51
C SER A 339 -10.68 -4.26 -0.62
N TRP A 340 -10.57 -4.43 0.70
CA TRP A 340 -11.55 -4.00 1.70
C TRP A 340 -11.32 -2.57 2.21
N GLY A 341 -10.13 -2.01 2.01
CA GLY A 341 -9.80 -0.65 2.43
C GLY A 341 -10.40 0.45 1.54
N TYR A 342 -9.83 1.65 1.63
CA TYR A 342 -10.30 2.86 0.98
C TYR A 342 -9.87 2.93 -0.49
N SER A 343 -10.60 2.24 -1.35
CA SER A 343 -10.36 2.29 -2.79
C SER A 343 -11.65 2.38 -3.61
N THR A 344 -11.62 3.18 -4.66
CA THR A 344 -12.72 3.29 -5.63
C THR A 344 -12.78 2.05 -6.53
N PRO A 345 -13.94 1.72 -7.13
CA PRO A 345 -14.03 0.66 -8.12
C PRO A 345 -13.02 0.81 -9.28
N GLY A 346 -12.78 2.05 -9.72
CA GLY A 346 -11.78 2.36 -10.75
C GLY A 346 -10.35 2.07 -10.30
N GLN A 347 -9.99 2.44 -9.06
CA GLN A 347 -8.69 2.10 -8.47
C GLN A 347 -8.51 0.58 -8.35
N LYS A 348 -9.52 -0.15 -7.84
CA LYS A 348 -9.50 -1.62 -7.76
C LYS A 348 -9.27 -2.26 -9.14
N ALA A 349 -10.00 -1.81 -10.17
CA ALA A 349 -9.83 -2.28 -11.53
C ALA A 349 -8.43 -1.97 -12.11
N SER A 350 -7.88 -0.78 -11.79
CA SER A 350 -6.55 -0.38 -12.25
C SER A 350 -5.44 -1.24 -11.64
N VAL A 351 -5.54 -1.58 -10.34
CA VAL A 351 -4.56 -2.42 -9.64
C VAL A 351 -4.64 -3.87 -10.13
N ALA A 352 -5.85 -4.37 -10.42
CA ALA A 352 -6.04 -5.71 -10.98
C ALA A 352 -5.37 -5.91 -12.35
N ALA A 353 -5.05 -4.83 -13.06
CA ALA A 353 -4.30 -4.88 -14.32
C ALA A 353 -2.79 -5.06 -14.13
N TRP A 354 -2.26 -5.01 -12.90
CA TRP A 354 -0.83 -5.14 -12.62
C TRP A 354 -0.46 -6.59 -12.29
N PRO A 355 0.32 -7.29 -13.15
CA PRO A 355 0.58 -8.72 -12.97
C PRO A 355 1.34 -9.10 -11.69
N ARG A 356 1.98 -8.13 -11.04
CA ARG A 356 2.82 -8.32 -9.84
C ARG A 356 2.10 -8.01 -8.54
N VAL A 357 0.83 -7.61 -8.62
CA VAL A 357 0.02 -7.32 -7.44
C VAL A 357 -1.04 -8.39 -7.28
N GLN A 358 -1.11 -8.97 -6.09
CA GLN A 358 -2.16 -9.90 -5.71
C GLN A 358 -3.25 -9.12 -4.99
N ARG A 359 -4.47 -9.13 -5.53
CA ARG A 359 -5.63 -8.61 -4.81
C ARG A 359 -6.00 -9.61 -3.72
N VAL A 360 -6.26 -9.11 -2.52
CA VAL A 360 -6.70 -9.92 -1.37
C VAL A 360 -8.01 -9.36 -0.84
N GLU A 361 -8.92 -10.24 -0.49
CA GLU A 361 -10.13 -9.94 0.27
C GLU A 361 -9.94 -10.21 1.76
N LEU A 362 -10.75 -9.58 2.61
CA LEU A 362 -10.54 -9.63 4.07
C LEU A 362 -10.61 -11.07 4.62
N ASN A 363 -11.49 -11.89 4.06
CA ASN A 363 -11.64 -13.31 4.39
C ASN A 363 -10.45 -14.17 3.93
N GLU A 364 -9.78 -13.79 2.84
CA GLU A 364 -8.63 -14.50 2.27
C GLU A 364 -7.33 -14.22 3.04
N LEU A 365 -7.27 -13.16 3.84
CA LEU A 365 -6.07 -12.81 4.62
C LEU A 365 -5.60 -13.95 5.54
N ASN A 366 -6.55 -14.70 6.09
CA ASN A 366 -6.27 -15.87 6.92
C ASN A 366 -5.73 -17.06 6.12
N GLU A 367 -5.99 -17.13 4.83
CA GLU A 367 -5.54 -18.23 3.97
C GLU A 367 -4.07 -18.06 3.54
N LEU A 368 -3.56 -16.82 3.59
CA LEU A 368 -2.14 -16.49 3.36
C LEU A 368 -1.21 -16.96 4.50
N MET A 369 -1.74 -17.66 5.51
CA MET A 369 -1.03 -18.16 6.69
C MET A 369 -0.47 -19.59 6.54
N HIS A 370 -0.74 -20.26 5.41
CA HIS A 370 -0.37 -21.64 5.10
C HIS A 370 0.36 -21.73 3.77
#